data_AF-A0A2D3VYI4-F1
#
_entry.id   AF-A0A2D3VYI4-F1
#
_cell.length_a   1.000
_cell.length_b   1.000
_cell.length_c   1.000
_cell.angle_alpha   90.00
_cell.angle_beta   90.00
_cell.angle_gamma   90.00
#
_symmetry.space_group_name_H-M   'P 1'
#
loop_
_entity.id
_entity.type
_entity.pdbx_description
1 polymer ?
#
loop_
_entity_poly.entity_id
_entity_poly.type
_entity_poly.pdbx_seq_one_letter_code
_entity_poly.pdbx_strand_id
1 'polypeptide(L)'
;MQVSIPAKVQNRFVSTRKVKNAIECYIWDQENDMIETYYQIPNNNQNLHEYSHFRFVLDKDGALWSDANLFLLYKVKDNPKLSPSRMKYFVDNLTKFKEFCDNYDTDYLKPVGFNDTPTHRYRNYLEHVTDKTPKAAKRCMQAVTIFYEWMFEYNGFSTPFPLWKEKIVPNKKGWPVKVKDVCQFIGEKHREPTTSTYVTDEEHLRPLSDKEQNALLDALARIGNPEYTIIFYIALESMARKQTILTLRLHHFVDSLPESYSPKDIDKWFKILTWPSDVERKTIMVGLGQDADSKKGRYESYPIYIFGWLWKRIIVYIVSQRAFKRRSKALPQDNELKQYVFLTQSGHAMYHAKNDLYYNDIAKTGLNEVHEGNCLDQW
;
A
#
# COMPACT_ATOMS: atom_id res chain seq x y z
N MET A 1 -6.93 -6.22 49.89
CA MET A 1 -6.30 -5.55 51.05
C MET A 1 -5.97 -4.14 50.60
N GLN A 2 -6.74 -3.14 51.04
CA GLN A 2 -6.47 -1.73 50.72
C GLN A 2 -5.24 -1.29 51.52
N VAL A 3 -4.17 -0.91 50.82
CA VAL A 3 -2.98 -0.30 51.45
C VAL A 3 -3.10 1.20 51.28
N SER A 4 -3.11 1.91 52.40
CA SER A 4 -3.16 3.37 52.51
C SER A 4 -1.80 3.99 52.17
N ILE A 5 -1.82 5.04 51.34
CA ILE A 5 -0.61 5.78 50.91
C ILE A 5 -0.31 6.90 51.92
N PRO A 6 0.94 7.07 52.40
CA PRO A 6 1.31 8.15 53.31
C PRO A 6 1.27 9.55 52.67
N ALA A 7 0.80 10.54 53.44
CA ALA A 7 0.47 11.91 53.00
C ALA A 7 1.68 12.85 52.71
N LYS A 8 2.83 12.35 52.27
CA LYS A 8 4.03 13.19 52.02
C LYS A 8 4.75 12.87 50.71
N VAL A 9 4.06 13.02 49.59
CA VAL A 9 4.71 13.30 48.29
C VAL A 9 3.80 14.27 47.51
N GLN A 10 3.67 15.50 48.01
CA GLN A 10 3.08 16.60 47.24
C GLN A 10 4.20 17.56 46.83
N ASN A 11 4.21 17.86 45.53
CA ASN A 11 5.02 18.86 44.82
C ASN A 11 6.37 18.42 44.26
N ARG A 12 6.33 17.78 43.10
CA ARG A 12 7.20 18.12 41.97
C ARG A 12 6.37 18.14 40.69
N PHE A 13 6.57 19.18 39.87
CA PHE A 13 5.85 19.41 38.61
C PHE A 13 5.93 18.17 37.70
N VAL A 14 4.81 17.47 37.55
CA VAL A 14 4.60 16.50 36.47
C VAL A 14 3.50 17.09 35.59
N SER A 15 3.83 17.38 34.34
CA SER A 15 2.83 17.65 33.30
C SER A 15 1.99 16.38 33.14
N THR A 16 0.85 16.30 33.83
CA THR A 16 -0.04 15.14 33.74
C THR A 16 -0.75 15.20 32.39
N ARG A 17 -0.21 14.49 31.39
CA ARG A 17 -0.94 14.19 30.15
C ARG A 17 -2.11 13.28 30.51
N LYS A 18 -3.32 13.83 30.55
CA LYS A 18 -4.54 13.02 30.76
C LYS A 18 -4.98 12.43 29.43
N VAL A 19 -4.74 11.14 29.25
CA VAL A 19 -5.28 10.35 28.13
C VAL A 19 -6.77 10.11 28.37
N LYS A 20 -7.61 10.42 27.39
CA LYS A 20 -9.07 10.27 27.50
C LYS A 20 -9.44 8.79 27.65
N ASN A 21 -10.27 8.44 28.64
CA ASN A 21 -10.68 7.06 28.98
C ASN A 21 -9.56 6.13 29.51
N ALA A 22 -8.43 6.68 29.95
CA ALA A 22 -7.40 5.88 30.61
C ALA A 22 -7.66 5.77 32.12
N ILE A 23 -7.44 4.58 32.67
CA ILE A 23 -7.29 4.31 34.09
C ILE A 23 -5.83 4.63 34.45
N GLU A 24 -5.64 5.47 35.45
CA GLU A 24 -4.33 5.73 36.03
C GLU A 24 -3.91 4.54 36.89
N CYS A 25 -2.78 3.94 36.55
CA CYS A 25 -2.25 2.77 37.20
C CYS A 25 -0.84 3.07 37.75
N TYR A 26 -0.45 2.32 38.78
CA TYR A 26 0.79 2.53 39.51
C TYR A 26 1.54 1.21 39.57
N ILE A 27 2.79 1.19 39.08
CA ILE A 27 3.74 0.11 39.37
C ILE A 27 4.72 0.64 40.40
N TRP A 28 4.92 -0.12 41.47
CA TRP A 28 5.96 0.14 42.44
C TRP A 28 7.23 -0.59 42.00
N ASP A 29 8.25 0.17 41.65
CA ASP A 29 9.60 -0.35 41.45
C ASP A 29 10.25 -0.53 42.82
N GLN A 30 10.42 -1.80 43.22
CA GLN A 30 10.98 -2.16 44.52
C GLN A 30 12.47 -1.85 44.64
N GLU A 31 13.21 -1.81 43.52
CA GLU A 31 14.66 -1.62 43.53
C GLU A 31 15.02 -0.13 43.68
N ASN A 32 14.23 0.74 43.07
CA ASN A 32 14.48 2.20 43.07
C ASN A 32 13.58 2.99 44.04
N ASP A 33 12.69 2.31 44.76
CA ASP A 33 11.66 2.89 45.63
C ASP A 33 10.88 4.04 44.95
N MET A 34 10.49 3.80 43.69
CA MET A 34 9.85 4.76 42.82
C MET A 34 8.46 4.24 42.40
N ILE A 35 7.50 5.15 42.31
CA ILE A 35 6.17 4.84 41.76
C ILE A 35 6.16 5.34 40.31
N GLU A 36 6.10 4.41 39.37
CA GLU A 36 5.86 4.74 37.97
C GLU A 36 4.36 4.81 37.69
N THR A 37 3.91 5.98 37.22
CA THR A 37 2.53 6.18 36.78
C THR A 37 2.42 5.80 35.31
N TYR A 38 1.51 4.88 34.99
CA TYR A 38 1.16 4.55 33.61
C TYR A 38 -0.35 4.60 33.41
N TYR A 39 -0.76 4.78 32.16
CA TYR A 39 -2.16 4.91 31.78
C TYR A 39 -2.62 3.64 31.06
N GLN A 40 -3.55 2.89 31.65
CA GLN A 40 -4.15 1.72 31.03
C GLN A 40 -5.50 2.09 30.42
N ILE A 41 -5.68 1.85 29.12
CA ILE A 41 -7.00 1.93 28.50
C ILE A 41 -7.61 0.51 28.56
N PRO A 42 -8.64 0.26 29.39
CA PRO A 42 -9.24 -1.07 29.48
C PRO A 42 -9.81 -1.47 28.11
N ASN A 43 -9.27 -2.56 27.55
CA ASN A 43 -9.71 -3.09 26.28
C ASN A 43 -10.81 -4.14 26.53
N ASN A 44 -12.06 -3.71 26.65
CA ASN A 44 -13.21 -4.61 26.87
C ASN A 44 -13.58 -5.46 25.64
N ASN A 45 -12.80 -5.42 24.55
CA ASN A 45 -13.07 -6.19 23.34
C ASN A 45 -12.22 -7.45 23.27
N GLN A 46 -12.88 -8.61 23.42
CA GLN A 46 -12.33 -9.95 23.22
C GLN A 46 -11.96 -10.27 21.75
N ASN A 47 -12.12 -9.32 20.83
CA ASN A 47 -11.78 -9.49 19.41
C ASN A 47 -10.55 -8.64 19.07
N LEU A 48 -9.37 -9.05 19.54
CA LEU A 48 -8.11 -8.59 18.97
C LEU A 48 -7.94 -9.29 17.61
N HIS A 49 -8.23 -8.57 16.53
CA HIS A 49 -7.87 -9.03 15.20
C HIS A 49 -6.34 -9.17 15.12
N GLU A 50 -5.85 -10.33 14.71
CA GLU A 50 -4.42 -10.59 14.55
C GLU A 50 -3.85 -9.67 13.46
N TYR A 51 -2.79 -8.92 13.78
CA TYR A 51 -2.07 -8.08 12.83
C TYR A 51 -0.64 -8.59 12.63
N SER A 52 -0.45 -9.45 11.63
CA SER A 52 0.77 -10.26 11.51
C SER A 52 2.01 -9.53 10.94
N HIS A 53 1.98 -8.20 10.80
CA HIS A 53 3.08 -7.37 10.25
C HIS A 53 3.26 -6.07 11.01
N PHE A 54 3.10 -6.13 12.33
CA PHE A 54 3.28 -4.93 13.14
C PHE A 54 4.74 -4.50 13.11
N ARG A 55 4.96 -3.24 12.71
CA ARG A 55 6.29 -2.62 12.64
C ARG A 55 6.35 -1.53 13.71
N PHE A 56 7.49 -1.43 14.38
CA PHE A 56 7.71 -0.48 15.46
C PHE A 56 8.61 0.67 15.00
N VAL A 57 8.51 1.82 15.68
CA VAL A 57 9.46 2.92 15.55
C VAL A 57 10.37 2.92 16.77
N LEU A 58 11.67 3.02 16.56
CA LEU A 58 12.68 3.01 17.62
C LEU A 58 13.28 4.41 17.80
N ASP A 59 13.66 4.70 19.04
CA ASP A 59 14.53 5.81 19.39
C ASP A 59 16.00 5.45 19.09
N LYS A 60 16.88 6.45 19.10
CA LYS A 60 18.31 6.30 18.78
C LYS A 60 19.05 5.31 19.70
N ASP A 61 18.58 5.15 20.93
CA ASP A 61 19.08 4.20 21.93
C ASP A 61 18.53 2.77 21.74
N GLY A 62 17.66 2.56 20.75
CA GLY A 62 17.00 1.29 20.49
C GLY A 62 15.74 1.05 21.31
N ALA A 63 15.34 1.99 22.18
CA ALA A 63 14.08 1.92 22.90
C ALA A 63 12.90 2.14 21.95
N LEU A 64 11.69 1.72 22.36
CA LEU A 64 10.48 2.01 21.60
C LEU A 64 10.12 3.49 21.74
N TRP A 65 9.95 4.19 20.62
CA TRP A 65 9.40 5.53 20.67
C TRP A 65 7.91 5.48 21.06
N SER A 66 7.62 5.69 22.35
CA SER A 66 6.31 5.40 22.96
C SER A 66 5.14 6.07 22.25
N ASP A 67 5.21 7.38 22.00
CA ASP A 67 4.11 8.13 21.36
C ASP A 67 3.82 7.61 19.94
N ALA A 68 4.85 7.32 19.15
CA ALA A 68 4.68 6.80 17.79
C ALA A 68 4.10 5.38 17.79
N ASN A 69 4.58 4.50 18.67
CA ASN A 69 4.07 3.12 18.71
C ASN A 69 2.62 3.07 19.23
N LEU A 70 2.24 3.92 20.18
CA LEU A 70 0.85 4.08 20.62
C LEU A 70 -0.06 4.56 19.46
N PHE A 71 0.42 5.50 18.66
CA PHE A 71 -0.27 5.94 17.44
C PHE A 71 -0.48 4.79 16.44
N LEU A 72 0.54 3.96 16.20
CA LEU A 72 0.44 2.82 15.29
C LEU A 72 -0.53 1.76 15.81
N LEU A 73 -0.51 1.47 17.11
CA LEU A 73 -1.47 0.59 17.77
C LEU A 73 -2.90 1.13 17.63
N TYR A 74 -3.10 2.43 17.84
CA TYR A 74 -4.39 3.08 17.61
C TYR A 74 -4.86 2.88 16.16
N LYS A 75 -3.99 3.05 15.16
CA LYS A 75 -4.36 2.87 13.75
C LYS A 75 -4.80 1.44 13.42
N VAL A 76 -4.19 0.43 14.03
CA VAL A 76 -4.62 -0.98 13.87
C VAL A 76 -5.94 -1.22 14.59
N LYS A 77 -6.10 -0.68 15.81
CA LYS A 77 -7.33 -0.83 16.59
C LYS A 77 -8.53 -0.17 15.91
N ASP A 78 -8.35 1.03 15.36
CA ASP A 78 -9.37 1.81 14.66
C ASP A 78 -9.71 1.23 13.28
N ASN A 79 -8.71 0.67 12.59
CA ASN A 79 -8.90 0.01 11.31
C ASN A 79 -8.19 -1.36 11.26
N PRO A 80 -8.89 -2.44 11.66
CA PRO A 80 -8.34 -3.79 11.62
C PRO A 80 -7.89 -4.26 10.22
N LYS A 81 -8.37 -3.61 9.15
CA LYS A 81 -8.01 -3.91 7.75
C LYS A 81 -6.87 -3.03 7.22
N LEU A 82 -6.10 -2.37 8.10
CA LEU A 82 -4.97 -1.53 7.73
C LEU A 82 -3.92 -2.34 6.95
N SER A 83 -3.65 -2.01 5.69
CA SER A 83 -2.66 -2.77 4.92
C SER A 83 -1.23 -2.64 5.50
N PRO A 84 -0.39 -3.69 5.42
CA PRO A 84 1.02 -3.63 5.83
C PRO A 84 1.81 -2.50 5.17
N SER A 85 1.56 -2.19 3.89
CA SER A 85 2.19 -1.06 3.18
C SER A 85 1.80 0.30 3.78
N ARG A 86 0.58 0.44 4.31
CA ARG A 86 0.14 1.66 4.97
C ARG A 86 0.68 1.78 6.40
N MET A 87 0.87 0.65 7.09
CA MET A 87 1.63 0.62 8.34
C MET A 87 3.09 1.06 8.10
N LYS A 88 3.75 0.45 7.11
CA LYS A 88 5.11 0.82 6.69
C LYS A 88 5.25 2.30 6.37
N TYR A 89 4.27 2.84 5.64
CA TYR A 89 4.21 4.27 5.36
C TYR A 89 4.34 5.11 6.64
N PHE A 90 3.62 4.80 7.70
CA PHE A 90 3.71 5.59 8.93
C PHE A 90 5.03 5.38 9.63
N VAL A 91 5.48 4.13 9.78
CA VAL A 91 6.75 3.78 10.42
C VAL A 91 7.93 4.48 9.75
N ASP A 92 8.07 4.36 8.43
CA ASP A 92 9.21 4.92 7.69
C ASP A 92 9.25 6.47 7.80
N ASN A 93 8.08 7.13 7.76
CA ASN A 93 8.03 8.59 7.79
C ASN A 93 8.13 9.17 9.20
N LEU A 94 7.62 8.47 10.22
CA LEU A 94 7.78 8.84 11.62
C LEU A 94 9.22 8.62 12.08
N THR A 95 9.88 7.54 11.64
CA THR A 95 11.30 7.30 11.90
C THR A 95 12.15 8.47 11.38
N LYS A 96 11.95 8.88 10.12
CA LYS A 96 12.65 10.04 9.54
C LYS A 96 12.40 11.35 10.30
N PHE A 97 11.17 11.55 10.78
CA PHE A 97 10.85 12.72 11.59
C PHE A 97 11.56 12.67 12.95
N LYS A 98 11.62 11.49 13.58
CA LYS A 98 12.32 11.29 14.85
C LYS A 98 13.83 11.49 14.71
N GLU A 99 14.44 10.91 13.67
CA GLU A 99 15.84 11.13 13.32
C GLU A 99 16.15 12.61 13.12
N PHE A 100 15.25 13.35 12.46
CA PHE A 100 15.37 14.80 12.35
C PHE A 100 15.31 15.48 13.73
N CYS A 101 14.34 15.14 14.57
CA CYS A 101 14.23 15.71 15.91
C CYS A 101 15.50 15.48 16.75
N ASP A 102 16.09 14.30 16.66
CA ASP A 102 17.28 13.93 17.42
C ASP A 102 18.55 14.60 16.90
N ASN A 103 18.69 14.76 15.58
CA ASN A 103 19.87 15.35 14.96
C ASN A 103 19.89 16.88 15.02
N TYR A 104 18.71 17.51 15.13
CA TYR A 104 18.55 18.97 15.12
C TYR A 104 18.00 19.52 16.45
N ASP A 105 18.20 18.78 17.54
CA ASP A 105 17.79 19.12 18.92
C ASP A 105 16.40 19.78 18.99
N THR A 106 15.43 19.11 18.36
CA THR A 106 14.06 19.61 18.23
C THR A 106 13.13 18.69 19.02
N ASP A 107 12.75 19.13 20.22
CA ASP A 107 11.76 18.44 21.05
C ASP A 107 10.38 18.48 20.36
N TYR A 108 9.95 17.33 19.83
CA TYR A 108 8.70 17.18 19.11
C TYR A 108 7.45 17.48 19.97
N LEU A 109 7.59 17.57 21.30
CA LEU A 109 6.51 17.83 22.24
C LEU A 109 6.49 19.29 22.72
N LYS A 110 7.56 20.05 22.50
CA LYS A 110 7.72 21.41 23.02
C LYS A 110 7.98 22.40 21.89
N PRO A 111 6.92 22.89 21.22
CA PRO A 111 7.08 23.99 20.29
C PRO A 111 7.53 25.26 21.00
N VAL A 112 8.50 25.95 20.40
CA VAL A 112 9.20 27.08 21.01
C VAL A 112 8.56 28.43 20.60
N GLY A 113 7.86 28.47 19.46
CA GLY A 113 7.12 29.65 19.03
C GLY A 113 6.18 29.41 17.85
N PHE A 114 5.40 30.42 17.46
CA PHE A 114 4.37 30.33 16.42
C PHE A 114 4.85 29.82 15.06
N ASN A 115 6.06 30.21 14.63
CA ASN A 115 6.68 29.75 13.38
C ASN A 115 7.89 28.85 13.66
N ASP A 116 8.11 28.49 14.91
CA ASP A 116 9.25 27.71 15.38
C ASP A 116 8.78 26.47 16.15
N THR A 117 7.86 25.75 15.50
CA THR A 117 7.34 24.48 15.99
C THR A 117 8.09 23.32 15.33
N PRO A 118 8.07 22.11 15.89
CA PRO A 118 8.71 20.93 15.31
C PRO A 118 8.27 20.67 13.86
N THR A 119 7.00 20.90 13.56
CA THR A 119 6.42 20.78 12.21
C THR A 119 6.93 21.83 11.22
N HIS A 120 7.12 23.09 11.64
CA HIS A 120 7.70 24.13 10.78
C HIS A 120 9.20 23.89 10.55
N ARG A 121 9.94 23.52 11.60
CA ARG A 121 11.36 23.15 11.52
C ARG A 121 11.57 21.97 10.58
N TYR A 122 10.77 20.91 10.73
CA TYR A 122 10.87 19.73 9.87
C TYR A 122 10.48 20.03 8.42
N ARG A 123 9.45 20.85 8.20
CA ARG A 123 9.11 21.33 6.85
C ARG A 123 10.28 22.07 6.21
N ASN A 124 10.90 23.01 6.93
CA ASN A 124 12.06 23.76 6.45
C ASN A 124 13.23 22.82 6.13
N TYR A 125 13.53 21.86 7.01
CA TYR A 125 14.51 20.81 6.73
C TYR A 125 14.20 20.06 5.43
N LEU A 126 12.97 19.58 5.25
CA LEU A 126 12.57 18.86 4.04
C LEU A 126 12.63 19.69 2.76
N GLU A 127 12.55 21.04 2.85
CA GLU A 127 12.75 21.93 1.70
C GLU A 127 14.22 22.05 1.28
N HIS A 128 15.15 21.92 2.23
CA HIS A 128 16.59 22.07 1.97
C HIS A 128 17.30 20.74 1.72
N VAL A 129 16.65 19.61 1.99
CA VAL A 129 17.19 18.29 1.67
C VAL A 129 17.11 18.04 0.15
N THR A 130 18.27 17.96 -0.50
CA THR A 130 18.42 17.88 -1.96
C THR A 130 17.94 16.56 -2.58
N ASP A 131 17.78 15.50 -1.78
CA ASP A 131 17.37 14.17 -2.25
C ASP A 131 15.84 13.97 -2.31
N LYS A 132 15.03 14.97 -1.89
CA LYS A 132 13.57 14.81 -1.82
C LYS A 132 12.84 15.64 -2.85
N THR A 133 11.99 14.96 -3.62
CA THR A 133 10.99 15.66 -4.42
C THR A 133 9.95 16.33 -3.51
N PRO A 134 9.32 17.44 -3.95
CA PRO A 134 8.22 18.09 -3.23
C PRO A 134 7.09 17.13 -2.84
N LYS A 135 6.83 16.10 -3.66
CA LYS A 135 5.85 15.05 -3.39
C LYS A 135 6.28 14.14 -2.25
N ALA A 136 7.55 13.73 -2.22
CA ALA A 136 8.12 12.93 -1.14
C ALA A 136 8.18 13.73 0.18
N ALA A 137 8.59 15.00 0.14
CA ALA A 137 8.58 15.89 1.29
C ALA A 137 7.16 16.07 1.86
N LYS A 138 6.17 16.32 0.98
CA LYS A 138 4.75 16.37 1.36
C LYS A 138 4.28 15.07 2.01
N ARG A 139 4.69 13.91 1.49
CA ARG A 139 4.36 12.59 2.05
C ARG A 139 4.89 12.45 3.48
N CYS A 140 6.15 12.85 3.72
CA CYS A 140 6.75 12.87 5.05
C CYS A 140 5.93 13.74 6.01
N MET A 141 5.64 14.98 5.61
CA MET A 141 4.85 15.91 6.44
C MET A 141 3.43 15.41 6.70
N GLN A 142 2.78 14.76 5.74
CA GLN A 142 1.44 14.22 5.94
C GLN A 142 1.41 13.17 7.05
N ALA A 143 2.38 12.26 7.12
CA ALA A 143 2.47 11.29 8.22
C ALA A 143 2.61 11.99 9.59
N VAL A 144 3.49 12.99 9.68
CA VAL A 144 3.71 13.78 10.90
C VAL A 144 2.45 14.53 11.32
N THR A 145 1.76 15.18 10.39
CA THR A 145 0.53 15.91 10.73
C THR A 145 -0.61 15.00 11.18
N ILE A 146 -0.73 13.79 10.63
CA ILE A 146 -1.70 12.77 11.08
C ILE A 146 -1.35 12.24 12.46
N PHE A 147 -0.06 12.07 12.75
CA PHE A 147 0.42 11.70 14.08
C PHE A 147 0.06 12.77 15.12
N TYR A 148 0.32 14.05 14.83
CA TYR A 148 -0.06 15.12 15.75
C TYR A 148 -1.57 15.32 15.90
N GLU A 149 -2.37 15.13 14.85
CA GLU A 149 -3.84 15.10 14.98
C GLU A 149 -4.27 14.06 16.02
N TRP A 150 -3.71 12.85 15.93
CA TRP A 150 -3.96 11.81 16.93
C TRP A 150 -3.46 12.22 18.33
N MET A 151 -2.29 12.86 18.43
CA MET A 151 -1.78 13.36 19.70
C MET A 151 -2.76 14.34 20.37
N PHE A 152 -3.32 15.28 19.58
CA PHE A 152 -4.30 16.26 20.07
C PHE A 152 -5.62 15.61 20.50
N GLU A 153 -6.14 14.69 19.69
CA GLU A 153 -7.49 14.14 19.90
C GLU A 153 -7.52 13.04 20.97
N TYR A 154 -6.48 12.20 21.02
CA TYR A 154 -6.51 10.95 21.77
C TYR A 154 -5.39 10.82 22.82
N ASN A 155 -4.23 11.46 22.63
CA ASN A 155 -3.11 11.36 23.57
C ASN A 155 -3.04 12.49 24.61
N GLY A 156 -4.05 13.37 24.65
CA GLY A 156 -4.11 14.49 25.60
C GLY A 156 -3.02 15.53 25.40
N PHE A 157 -2.37 15.55 24.23
CA PHE A 157 -1.36 16.54 23.90
C PHE A 157 -2.03 17.90 23.67
N SER A 158 -1.46 18.94 24.26
CA SER A 158 -1.86 20.32 23.98
C SER A 158 -0.60 21.18 23.89
N THR A 159 -0.70 22.27 23.14
CA THR A 159 0.41 23.15 22.85
C THR A 159 -0.05 24.60 22.92
N PRO A 160 0.78 25.53 23.45
CA PRO A 160 0.49 26.96 23.40
C PRO A 160 0.56 27.54 21.98
N PHE A 161 1.26 26.87 21.06
CA PHE A 161 1.48 27.34 19.69
C PHE A 161 0.91 26.37 18.66
N PRO A 162 0.16 26.84 17.65
CA PRO A 162 -0.38 25.97 16.60
C PRO A 162 0.75 25.35 15.77
N LEU A 163 0.69 24.05 15.56
CA LEU A 163 1.70 23.32 14.77
C LEU A 163 1.56 23.56 13.25
N TRP A 164 0.43 24.08 12.78
CA TRP A 164 0.19 24.44 11.39
C TRP A 164 -1.01 25.37 11.30
N LYS A 165 -1.16 26.04 10.15
CA LYS A 165 -2.35 26.79 9.76
C LYS A 165 -3.15 26.00 8.74
N GLU A 166 -4.46 26.00 8.90
CA GLU A 166 -5.38 25.40 7.93
C GLU A 166 -5.93 26.47 6.98
N LYS A 167 -6.01 26.13 5.69
CA LYS A 167 -6.77 26.92 4.70
C LYS A 167 -7.60 26.00 3.81
N ILE A 168 -8.69 26.51 3.28
CA ILE A 168 -9.53 25.79 2.32
C ILE A 168 -9.09 26.20 0.91
N VAL A 169 -8.77 25.21 0.08
CA VAL A 169 -8.41 25.43 -1.34
C VAL A 169 -9.24 24.50 -2.22
N PRO A 170 -9.63 24.94 -3.44
CA PRO A 170 -10.29 24.06 -4.39
C PRO A 170 -9.31 22.98 -4.88
N ASN A 171 -9.77 21.73 -4.96
CA ASN A 171 -9.03 20.64 -5.58
C ASN A 171 -9.13 20.71 -7.12
N LYS A 172 -8.52 19.74 -7.82
CA LYS A 172 -8.54 19.67 -9.30
C LYS A 172 -9.96 19.62 -9.91
N LYS A 173 -10.96 19.21 -9.14
CA LYS A 173 -12.37 19.14 -9.54
C LYS A 173 -13.19 20.33 -9.01
N GLY A 174 -12.56 21.34 -8.41
CA GLY A 174 -13.21 22.53 -7.87
C GLY A 174 -13.74 22.38 -6.44
N TRP A 175 -13.67 21.20 -5.83
CA TRP A 175 -14.23 20.98 -4.48
C TRP A 175 -13.34 21.57 -3.39
N PRO A 176 -13.91 22.20 -2.35
CA PRO A 176 -13.14 22.74 -1.24
C PRO A 176 -12.47 21.61 -0.45
N VAL A 177 -11.16 21.72 -0.25
CA VAL A 177 -10.35 20.79 0.55
C VAL A 177 -9.53 21.57 1.56
N LYS A 178 -9.55 21.13 2.82
CA LYS A 178 -8.66 21.65 3.86
C LYS A 178 -7.23 21.23 3.58
N VAL A 179 -6.31 22.19 3.62
CA VAL A 179 -4.88 21.98 3.46
C VAL A 179 -4.13 22.66 4.59
N LYS A 180 -3.12 21.96 5.10
CA LYS A 180 -2.18 22.47 6.11
C LYS A 180 -1.02 23.15 5.39
N ASP A 181 -0.63 24.34 5.84
CA ASP A 181 0.51 25.09 5.29
C ASP A 181 1.81 24.28 5.32
N VAL A 182 2.05 23.50 6.37
CA VAL A 182 3.24 22.65 6.50
C VAL A 182 3.30 21.49 5.50
N CYS A 183 2.18 21.16 4.85
CA CYS A 183 2.11 20.15 3.80
C CYS A 183 2.21 20.74 2.38
N GLN A 184 2.50 22.04 2.26
CA GLN A 184 2.63 22.74 0.99
C GLN A 184 4.09 22.89 0.62
N PHE A 185 4.51 22.07 -0.33
CA PHE A 185 5.80 22.16 -0.98
C PHE A 185 5.56 22.68 -2.39
N ILE A 186 6.18 23.81 -2.71
CA ILE A 186 6.17 24.33 -4.07
C ILE A 186 7.23 23.54 -4.81
N GLY A 187 6.80 22.61 -5.66
CA GLY A 187 7.70 22.11 -6.68
C GLY A 187 7.92 23.19 -7.73
N GLU A 188 9.15 23.30 -8.22
CA GLU A 188 9.37 23.94 -9.51
C GLU A 188 8.37 23.32 -10.49
N LYS A 189 7.46 24.16 -10.99
CA LYS A 189 6.64 23.77 -12.11
C LYS A 189 7.59 23.72 -13.29
N HIS A 190 8.26 22.59 -13.50
CA HIS A 190 8.60 22.19 -14.86
C HIS A 190 7.26 21.99 -15.59
N ARG A 191 6.67 23.11 -16.02
CA ARG A 191 5.79 23.13 -17.17
C ARG A 191 6.73 22.85 -18.32
N GLU A 192 7.01 21.57 -18.56
CA GLU A 192 7.37 21.20 -19.91
C GLU A 192 6.28 21.78 -20.83
N PRO A 193 6.68 22.34 -21.99
CA PRO A 193 5.72 22.88 -22.91
C PRO A 193 4.64 21.83 -23.18
N THR A 194 3.40 22.28 -23.29
CA THR A 194 2.17 21.49 -23.51
C THR A 194 2.18 20.62 -24.78
N THR A 195 3.33 20.50 -25.43
CA THR A 195 3.67 19.63 -26.57
C THR A 195 4.38 18.33 -26.15
N SER A 196 4.71 18.16 -24.87
CA SER A 196 5.35 16.95 -24.34
C SER A 196 4.42 15.73 -24.48
N THR A 197 4.84 14.72 -25.25
CA THR A 197 4.15 13.42 -25.43
C THR A 197 4.26 12.51 -24.19
N TYR A 198 4.73 13.05 -23.07
CA TYR A 198 5.01 12.34 -21.83
C TYR A 198 3.88 12.55 -20.81
N VAL A 199 3.52 11.48 -20.11
CA VAL A 199 2.68 11.49 -18.92
C VAL A 199 3.58 11.64 -17.71
N THR A 200 3.43 12.73 -16.96
CA THR A 200 4.21 12.98 -15.75
C THR A 200 3.63 12.18 -14.56
N ASP A 201 4.09 10.94 -14.36
CA ASP A 201 3.85 10.15 -13.14
C ASP A 201 5.17 9.57 -12.63
N GLU A 202 5.81 10.27 -11.68
CA GLU A 202 7.08 9.95 -10.97
C GLU A 202 8.34 9.75 -11.84
N GLU A 203 8.20 9.25 -13.08
CA GLU A 203 9.17 9.22 -14.18
C GLU A 203 8.51 9.80 -15.45
N HIS A 204 9.33 10.14 -16.45
CA HIS A 204 8.84 10.56 -17.78
C HIS A 204 8.32 9.35 -18.56
N LEU A 205 7.15 8.84 -18.18
CA LEU A 205 6.48 7.77 -18.92
C LEU A 205 5.92 8.33 -20.22
N ARG A 206 6.37 7.80 -21.36
CA ARG A 206 5.71 8.03 -22.65
C ARG A 206 5.27 6.73 -23.27
N PRO A 207 4.29 6.76 -24.19
CA PRO A 207 4.05 5.65 -25.07
C PRO A 207 5.34 5.22 -25.78
N LEU A 208 5.51 3.92 -25.92
CA LEU A 208 6.56 3.37 -26.78
C LEU A 208 6.25 3.77 -28.22
N SER A 209 7.27 4.27 -28.93
CA SER A 209 7.20 4.48 -30.37
C SER A 209 7.07 3.15 -31.10
N ASP A 210 6.63 3.16 -32.36
CA ASP A 210 6.50 1.93 -33.17
C ASP A 210 7.82 1.14 -33.23
N LYS A 211 8.97 1.83 -33.30
CA LYS A 211 10.29 1.20 -33.29
C LYS A 211 10.57 0.47 -31.97
N GLU A 212 10.20 1.07 -30.85
CA GLU A 212 10.41 0.48 -29.52
C GLU A 212 9.41 -0.64 -29.25
N GLN A 213 8.15 -0.50 -29.71
CA GLN A 213 7.19 -1.59 -29.65
C GLN A 213 7.68 -2.79 -30.47
N ASN A 214 8.18 -2.56 -31.69
CA ASN A 214 8.77 -3.63 -32.49
C ASN A 214 9.99 -4.25 -31.81
N ALA A 215 10.89 -3.45 -31.24
CA ALA A 215 12.04 -3.96 -30.49
C ALA A 215 11.62 -4.80 -29.26
N LEU A 216 10.57 -4.38 -28.56
CA LEU A 216 9.98 -5.15 -27.46
C LEU A 216 9.40 -6.48 -27.97
N LEU A 217 8.65 -6.48 -29.08
CA LEU A 217 8.09 -7.68 -29.66
C LEU A 217 9.18 -8.65 -30.14
N ASP A 218 10.25 -8.14 -30.75
CA ASP A 218 11.42 -8.93 -31.15
C ASP A 218 12.12 -9.54 -29.93
N ALA A 219 12.27 -8.78 -28.85
CA ALA A 219 12.84 -9.28 -27.61
C ALA A 219 11.98 -10.40 -27.01
N LEU A 220 10.65 -10.22 -26.96
CA LEU A 220 9.72 -11.24 -26.48
C LEU A 220 9.76 -12.52 -27.34
N ALA A 221 9.88 -12.38 -28.65
CA ALA A 221 10.03 -13.50 -29.57
C ALA A 221 11.33 -14.28 -29.32
N ARG A 222 12.45 -13.58 -29.06
CA ARG A 222 13.75 -14.20 -28.74
C ARG A 222 13.76 -14.89 -27.38
N ILE A 223 13.15 -14.29 -26.37
CA ILE A 223 13.02 -14.89 -25.03
C ILE A 223 12.17 -16.16 -25.08
N GLY A 224 11.16 -16.21 -25.94
CA GLY A 224 10.32 -17.40 -26.14
C GLY A 224 9.48 -17.78 -24.92
N ASN A 225 9.20 -16.83 -24.02
CA ASN A 225 8.38 -17.05 -22.84
C ASN A 225 6.92 -16.66 -23.12
N PRO A 226 6.00 -17.64 -23.29
CA PRO A 226 4.64 -17.36 -23.71
C PRO A 226 3.85 -16.55 -22.67
N GLU A 227 4.14 -16.72 -21.38
CA GLU A 227 3.49 -15.94 -20.32
C GLU A 227 3.78 -14.45 -20.50
N TYR A 228 5.06 -14.07 -20.60
CA TYR A 228 5.44 -12.67 -20.80
C TYR A 228 4.93 -12.15 -22.14
N THR A 229 5.06 -12.91 -23.22
CA THR A 229 4.55 -12.52 -24.53
C THR A 229 3.07 -12.14 -24.45
N ILE A 230 2.23 -12.99 -23.83
CA ILE A 230 0.79 -12.71 -23.68
C ILE A 230 0.55 -11.53 -22.74
N ILE A 231 1.25 -11.44 -21.59
CA ILE A 231 1.11 -10.32 -20.65
C ILE A 231 1.38 -8.98 -21.34
N PHE A 232 2.46 -8.89 -22.11
CA PHE A 232 2.83 -7.67 -22.82
C PHE A 232 1.88 -7.36 -23.97
N TYR A 233 1.38 -8.36 -24.70
CA TYR A 233 0.32 -8.13 -25.70
C TYR A 233 -0.95 -7.57 -25.06
N ILE A 234 -1.41 -8.12 -23.93
CA ILE A 234 -2.56 -7.58 -23.20
C ILE A 234 -2.27 -6.14 -22.77
N ALA A 235 -1.06 -5.84 -22.29
CA ALA A 235 -0.68 -4.50 -21.87
C ALA A 235 -0.71 -3.49 -23.03
N LEU A 236 -0.20 -3.88 -24.21
CA LEU A 236 -0.20 -3.06 -25.41
C LEU A 236 -1.62 -2.81 -25.94
N GLU A 237 -2.49 -3.83 -25.97
CA GLU A 237 -3.85 -3.68 -26.49
C GLU A 237 -4.81 -2.95 -25.54
N SER A 238 -4.75 -3.30 -24.26
CA SER A 238 -5.74 -2.82 -23.27
C SER A 238 -5.27 -1.61 -22.47
N MET A 239 -3.96 -1.28 -22.54
CA MET A 239 -3.31 -0.29 -21.68
C MET A 239 -3.54 -0.55 -20.18
N ALA A 240 -3.88 -1.79 -19.82
CA ALA A 240 -4.13 -2.17 -18.45
C ALA A 240 -2.83 -2.17 -17.64
N ARG A 241 -2.94 -1.87 -16.35
CA ARG A 241 -1.77 -1.89 -15.44
C ARG A 241 -1.36 -3.34 -15.15
N LYS A 242 -0.08 -3.55 -14.82
CA LYS A 242 0.46 -4.87 -14.42
C LYS A 242 -0.45 -5.62 -13.43
N GLN A 243 -0.92 -4.93 -12.38
CA GLN A 243 -1.83 -5.50 -11.38
C GLN A 243 -3.11 -6.07 -11.99
N THR A 244 -3.73 -5.33 -12.93
CA THR A 244 -4.97 -5.76 -13.59
C THR A 244 -4.74 -6.99 -14.45
N ILE A 245 -3.67 -7.00 -15.24
CA ILE A 245 -3.37 -8.10 -16.17
C ILE A 245 -3.01 -9.37 -15.39
N LEU A 246 -2.13 -9.24 -14.40
CA LEU A 246 -1.61 -10.37 -13.63
C LEU A 246 -2.60 -10.96 -12.62
N THR A 247 -3.75 -10.29 -12.41
CA THR A 247 -4.85 -10.82 -11.58
C THR A 247 -6.02 -11.37 -12.41
N LEU A 248 -5.90 -11.43 -13.74
CA LEU A 248 -6.88 -12.10 -14.58
C LEU A 248 -6.97 -13.59 -14.23
N ARG A 249 -8.21 -14.06 -14.08
CA ARG A 249 -8.59 -15.45 -13.81
C ARG A 249 -9.11 -16.18 -15.06
N LEU A 250 -9.14 -17.52 -15.03
CA LEU A 250 -9.58 -18.33 -16.18
C LEU A 250 -11.01 -18.02 -16.63
N HIS A 251 -11.93 -17.81 -15.67
CA HIS A 251 -13.35 -17.52 -15.97
C HIS A 251 -13.55 -16.24 -16.79
N HIS A 252 -12.56 -15.35 -16.88
CA HIS A 252 -12.65 -14.19 -17.77
C HIS A 252 -12.55 -14.58 -19.24
N PHE A 253 -12.01 -15.76 -19.57
CA PHE A 253 -11.75 -16.20 -20.94
C PHE A 253 -12.56 -17.42 -21.35
N VAL A 254 -12.93 -18.27 -20.39
CA VAL A 254 -13.57 -19.56 -20.64
C VAL A 254 -14.62 -19.88 -19.56
N ASP A 255 -15.73 -20.48 -19.96
CA ASP A 255 -16.80 -20.89 -19.04
C ASP A 255 -16.63 -22.33 -18.52
N SER A 256 -15.68 -23.08 -19.10
CA SER A 256 -15.36 -24.46 -18.71
C SER A 256 -13.91 -24.79 -19.09
N LEU A 257 -13.42 -25.92 -18.58
CA LEU A 257 -12.14 -26.50 -18.96
C LEU A 257 -12.38 -27.87 -19.60
N PRO A 258 -11.44 -28.37 -20.42
CA PRO A 258 -11.55 -29.72 -20.96
C PRO A 258 -11.55 -30.76 -19.83
N GLU A 259 -12.23 -31.89 -20.05
CA GLU A 259 -12.34 -32.99 -19.09
C GLU A 259 -10.96 -33.53 -18.67
N SER A 260 -10.01 -33.53 -19.62
CA SER A 260 -8.60 -33.75 -19.35
C SER A 260 -7.73 -32.92 -20.29
N TYR A 261 -6.44 -32.83 -20.00
CA TYR A 261 -5.46 -32.15 -20.85
C TYR A 261 -4.87 -33.09 -21.92
N SER A 262 -5.57 -34.18 -22.25
CA SER A 262 -5.24 -35.03 -23.39
C SER A 262 -5.53 -34.29 -24.70
N PRO A 263 -4.75 -34.52 -25.79
CA PRO A 263 -5.02 -33.89 -27.08
C PRO A 263 -6.45 -34.11 -27.60
N LYS A 264 -7.04 -35.28 -27.30
CA LYS A 264 -8.39 -35.64 -27.73
C LYS A 264 -9.47 -34.83 -26.99
N ASP A 265 -9.32 -34.66 -25.68
CA ASP A 265 -10.32 -33.94 -24.89
C ASP A 265 -10.22 -32.43 -25.09
N ILE A 266 -9.01 -31.92 -25.33
CA ILE A 266 -8.79 -30.53 -25.75
C ILE A 266 -9.44 -30.28 -27.11
N ASP A 267 -9.27 -31.16 -28.10
CA ASP A 267 -9.90 -31.01 -29.43
C ASP A 267 -11.43 -31.04 -29.34
N LYS A 268 -11.99 -31.96 -28.54
CA LYS A 268 -13.43 -32.02 -28.25
C LYS A 268 -13.92 -30.73 -27.62
N TRP A 269 -13.17 -30.20 -26.65
CA TRP A 269 -13.51 -28.95 -25.97
C TRP A 269 -13.40 -27.74 -26.90
N PHE A 270 -12.37 -27.64 -27.74
CA PHE A 270 -12.25 -26.57 -28.73
C PHE A 270 -13.41 -26.52 -29.73
N LYS A 271 -14.04 -27.65 -30.06
CA LYS A 271 -15.20 -27.73 -30.96
C LYS A 271 -16.49 -27.18 -30.36
N ILE A 272 -16.61 -27.13 -29.03
CA ILE A 272 -17.79 -26.58 -28.35
C ILE A 272 -17.64 -25.11 -27.95
N LEU A 273 -16.44 -24.54 -28.10
CA LEU A 273 -16.19 -23.12 -27.83
C LEU A 273 -16.74 -22.23 -28.95
N THR A 274 -17.29 -21.10 -28.56
CA THR A 274 -17.56 -19.99 -29.48
C THR A 274 -16.30 -19.13 -29.62
N TRP A 275 -15.62 -19.27 -30.75
CA TRP A 275 -14.41 -18.51 -31.04
C TRP A 275 -14.75 -17.11 -31.56
N PRO A 276 -14.16 -16.04 -30.98
CA PRO A 276 -14.40 -14.69 -31.48
C PRO A 276 -13.76 -14.49 -32.87
N SER A 277 -14.24 -13.51 -33.63
CA SER A 277 -13.51 -13.06 -34.84
C SER A 277 -12.20 -12.38 -34.43
N ASP A 278 -11.16 -12.43 -35.27
CA ASP A 278 -9.84 -11.83 -34.93
C ASP A 278 -9.93 -10.32 -34.66
N VAL A 279 -10.85 -9.64 -35.32
CA VAL A 279 -11.10 -8.19 -35.18
C VAL A 279 -12.14 -7.85 -34.11
N GLU A 280 -12.84 -8.85 -33.55
CA GLU A 280 -13.81 -8.64 -32.47
C GLU A 280 -13.09 -8.18 -31.21
N ARG A 281 -13.70 -7.25 -30.46
CA ARG A 281 -13.21 -6.87 -29.13
C ARG A 281 -14.07 -7.51 -28.06
N LYS A 282 -13.43 -8.32 -27.22
CA LYS A 282 -14.04 -8.88 -26.02
C LYS A 282 -13.79 -7.95 -24.84
N THR A 283 -14.80 -7.83 -23.99
CA THR A 283 -14.79 -6.95 -22.83
C THR A 283 -14.59 -7.77 -21.56
N ILE A 284 -13.68 -7.33 -20.69
CA ILE A 284 -13.51 -7.87 -19.35
C ILE A 284 -13.73 -6.74 -18.35
N MET A 285 -14.63 -6.93 -17.40
CA MET A 285 -14.83 -5.97 -16.30
C MET A 285 -13.78 -6.19 -15.22
N VAL A 286 -13.12 -5.12 -14.77
CA VAL A 286 -12.08 -5.16 -13.73
C VAL A 286 -12.33 -4.10 -12.66
N GLY A 287 -11.74 -4.25 -11.48
CA GLY A 287 -11.85 -3.30 -10.38
C GLY A 287 -12.85 -3.73 -9.30
N LEU A 288 -13.59 -2.78 -8.72
CA LEU A 288 -14.41 -3.04 -7.53
C LEU A 288 -15.47 -4.12 -7.81
N GLY A 289 -15.52 -5.13 -6.94
CA GLY A 289 -16.47 -6.25 -7.06
C GLY A 289 -16.17 -7.22 -8.21
N GLN A 290 -15.00 -7.11 -8.84
CA GLN A 290 -14.52 -8.03 -9.88
C GLN A 290 -13.31 -8.82 -9.36
N ASP A 291 -13.03 -9.98 -9.97
CA ASP A 291 -11.91 -10.85 -9.57
C ASP A 291 -10.54 -10.39 -10.07
N ALA A 292 -10.52 -9.45 -11.01
CA ALA A 292 -9.31 -8.78 -11.49
C ALA A 292 -9.19 -7.36 -10.90
N ASP A 293 -8.04 -7.07 -10.29
CA ASP A 293 -7.82 -5.86 -9.51
C ASP A 293 -7.60 -4.61 -10.36
N SER A 294 -7.83 -3.43 -9.76
CA SER A 294 -7.41 -2.13 -10.32
C SER A 294 -6.67 -1.25 -9.31
N LYS A 295 -5.84 -0.33 -9.82
CA LYS A 295 -5.04 0.61 -8.98
C LYS A 295 -5.97 1.35 -8.01
N LYS A 296 -5.62 1.31 -6.72
CA LYS A 296 -6.34 1.90 -5.57
C LYS A 296 -7.72 1.30 -5.27
N GLY A 297 -8.12 0.17 -5.89
CA GLY A 297 -9.47 -0.36 -5.72
C GLY A 297 -10.50 0.74 -5.97
N ARG A 298 -10.35 1.46 -7.09
CA ARG A 298 -11.23 2.59 -7.45
C ARG A 298 -12.67 2.17 -7.18
N TYR A 299 -13.48 3.10 -6.67
CA TYR A 299 -14.88 2.88 -6.27
C TYR A 299 -15.80 2.39 -7.42
N GLU A 300 -15.25 2.10 -8.59
CA GLU A 300 -15.95 1.79 -9.83
C GLU A 300 -15.21 0.66 -10.55
N SER A 301 -15.97 -0.32 -11.06
CA SER A 301 -15.49 -1.26 -12.06
C SER A 301 -15.39 -0.57 -13.42
N TYR A 302 -14.46 -1.00 -14.27
CA TYR A 302 -14.31 -0.48 -15.63
C TYR A 302 -13.96 -1.59 -16.62
N PRO A 303 -14.32 -1.45 -17.90
CA PRO A 303 -13.98 -2.42 -18.93
C PRO A 303 -12.52 -2.29 -19.39
N ILE A 304 -11.88 -3.42 -19.66
CA ILE A 304 -10.73 -3.53 -20.56
C ILE A 304 -11.14 -4.31 -21.81
N TYR A 305 -10.47 -4.03 -22.93
CA TYR A 305 -10.78 -4.64 -24.22
C TYR A 305 -9.59 -5.46 -24.72
N ILE A 306 -9.87 -6.66 -25.22
CA ILE A 306 -8.89 -7.57 -25.82
C ILE A 306 -9.40 -8.01 -27.19
N PHE A 307 -8.56 -7.97 -28.22
CA PHE A 307 -8.95 -8.43 -29.55
C PHE A 307 -9.06 -9.95 -29.63
N GLY A 308 -9.94 -10.46 -30.49
CA GLY A 308 -10.25 -11.87 -30.58
C GLY A 308 -9.06 -12.74 -30.98
N TRP A 309 -8.11 -12.22 -31.78
CA TRP A 309 -6.89 -12.95 -32.11
C TRP A 309 -6.04 -13.22 -30.85
N LEU A 310 -5.93 -12.25 -29.93
CA LEU A 310 -5.21 -12.39 -28.68
C LEU A 310 -5.99 -13.26 -27.69
N TRP A 311 -7.31 -13.09 -27.65
CA TRP A 311 -8.23 -13.95 -26.88
C TRP A 311 -8.02 -15.44 -27.22
N LYS A 312 -7.95 -15.77 -28.51
CA LYS A 312 -7.67 -17.14 -28.99
C LYS A 312 -6.34 -17.67 -28.45
N ARG A 313 -5.28 -16.85 -28.53
CA ARG A 313 -3.96 -17.23 -28.01
C ARG A 313 -3.96 -17.45 -26.51
N ILE A 314 -4.70 -16.64 -25.76
CA ILE A 314 -4.88 -16.82 -24.31
C ILE A 314 -5.56 -18.16 -24.01
N ILE A 315 -6.64 -18.50 -24.72
CA ILE A 315 -7.31 -19.81 -24.55
C ILE A 315 -6.36 -20.97 -24.84
N VAL A 316 -5.60 -20.91 -25.95
CA VAL A 316 -4.61 -21.94 -26.29
C VAL A 316 -3.55 -22.07 -25.19
N TYR A 317 -3.08 -20.95 -24.64
CA TYR A 317 -2.17 -20.96 -23.51
C TYR A 317 -2.81 -21.58 -22.26
N ILE A 318 -4.06 -21.24 -21.92
CA ILE A 318 -4.78 -21.76 -20.76
C ILE A 318 -4.76 -23.29 -20.74
N VAL A 319 -5.02 -23.94 -21.88
CA VAL A 319 -5.03 -25.41 -21.97
C VAL A 319 -3.68 -26.04 -22.31
N SER A 320 -2.62 -25.25 -22.43
CA SER A 320 -1.29 -25.78 -22.67
C SER A 320 -0.79 -26.60 -21.47
N GLN A 321 0.00 -27.64 -21.76
CA GLN A 321 0.67 -28.45 -20.72
C GLN A 321 1.52 -27.58 -19.77
N ARG A 322 2.08 -26.49 -20.29
CA ARG A 322 2.87 -25.53 -19.54
C ARG A 322 2.04 -24.76 -18.51
N ALA A 323 0.84 -24.30 -18.87
CA ALA A 323 -0.06 -23.63 -17.94
C ALA A 323 -0.66 -24.63 -16.93
N PHE A 324 -1.05 -25.82 -17.40
CA PHE A 324 -1.58 -26.89 -16.54
C PHE A 324 -0.60 -27.28 -15.42
N LYS A 325 0.68 -27.53 -15.75
CA LYS A 325 1.73 -27.88 -14.76
C LYS A 325 1.95 -26.81 -13.69
N ARG A 326 1.61 -25.54 -13.96
CA ARG A 326 1.69 -24.48 -12.96
C ARG A 326 0.44 -24.44 -12.10
N ARG A 327 -0.74 -24.57 -12.71
CA ARG A 327 -2.00 -24.66 -11.98
C ARG A 327 -2.04 -25.86 -11.04
N SER A 328 -1.45 -26.99 -11.43
CA SER A 328 -1.37 -28.18 -10.56
C SER A 328 -0.50 -27.98 -9.31
N LYS A 329 0.32 -26.92 -9.25
CA LYS A 329 1.12 -26.53 -8.08
C LYS A 329 0.53 -25.33 -7.33
N ALA A 330 -0.50 -24.70 -7.88
CA ALA A 330 -1.08 -23.50 -7.31
C ALA A 330 -1.94 -23.83 -6.09
N LEU A 331 -2.05 -22.86 -5.20
CA LEU A 331 -2.99 -22.96 -4.09
C LEU A 331 -4.43 -23.07 -4.62
N PRO A 332 -5.26 -23.95 -4.03
CA PRO A 332 -6.61 -24.22 -4.52
C PRO A 332 -7.52 -23.02 -4.30
N GLN A 333 -8.25 -22.58 -5.33
CA GLN A 333 -9.25 -21.52 -5.23
C GLN A 333 -10.65 -22.11 -5.02
N ASP A 334 -11.68 -21.30 -4.80
CA ASP A 334 -13.08 -21.79 -4.62
C ASP A 334 -13.51 -22.75 -5.74
N ASN A 335 -13.04 -22.50 -6.96
CA ASN A 335 -13.16 -23.40 -8.09
C ASN A 335 -11.98 -23.20 -9.07
N GLU A 336 -11.81 -24.14 -9.99
CA GLU A 336 -10.69 -24.11 -10.94
C GLU A 336 -10.73 -22.88 -11.86
N LEU A 337 -11.91 -22.40 -12.25
CA LEU A 337 -12.06 -21.23 -13.13
C LEU A 337 -11.66 -19.92 -12.45
N LYS A 338 -11.69 -19.85 -11.12
CA LYS A 338 -11.14 -18.72 -10.32
C LYS A 338 -9.62 -18.74 -10.20
N GLN A 339 -8.94 -19.75 -10.75
CA GLN A 339 -7.47 -19.75 -10.75
C GLN A 339 -6.91 -18.64 -11.65
N TYR A 340 -5.72 -18.12 -11.30
CA TYR A 340 -5.03 -17.13 -12.13
C TYR A 340 -4.62 -17.71 -13.49
N VAL A 341 -4.68 -16.87 -14.52
CA VAL A 341 -4.12 -17.18 -15.85
C VAL A 341 -2.59 -17.24 -15.78
N PHE A 342 -1.99 -16.27 -15.09
CA PHE A 342 -0.53 -16.11 -15.02
C PHE A 342 0.02 -16.54 -13.66
N LEU A 343 0.70 -17.68 -13.68
CA LEU A 343 1.36 -18.27 -12.52
C LEU A 343 2.86 -18.40 -12.78
N THR A 344 3.67 -18.34 -11.72
CA THR A 344 5.10 -18.65 -11.76
C THR A 344 5.32 -20.15 -11.97
N GLN A 345 6.55 -20.57 -12.26
CA GLN A 345 6.90 -21.99 -12.41
C GLN A 345 6.65 -22.84 -11.14
N SER A 346 6.65 -22.20 -9.97
CA SER A 346 6.32 -22.82 -8.69
C SER A 346 4.82 -22.82 -8.38
N GLY A 347 3.97 -22.22 -9.22
CA GLY A 347 2.52 -22.17 -9.02
C GLY A 347 2.02 -20.98 -8.21
N HIS A 348 2.88 -20.03 -7.86
CA HIS A 348 2.45 -18.78 -7.21
C HIS A 348 1.83 -17.83 -8.24
N ALA A 349 0.90 -16.97 -7.81
CA ALA A 349 0.41 -15.90 -8.66
C ALA A 349 1.55 -14.92 -8.99
N MET A 350 1.64 -14.47 -10.24
CA MET A 350 2.58 -13.39 -10.57
C MET A 350 2.19 -12.05 -9.94
N TYR A 351 0.91 -11.91 -9.56
CA TYR A 351 0.40 -10.82 -8.74
C TYR A 351 -0.82 -11.32 -7.96
N HIS A 352 -0.87 -11.07 -6.66
CA HIS A 352 -2.01 -11.48 -5.82
C HIS A 352 -3.13 -10.43 -5.84
N ALA A 353 -4.32 -10.88 -6.21
CA ALA A 353 -5.55 -10.11 -6.13
C ALA A 353 -5.96 -9.94 -4.67
N LYS A 354 -6.47 -8.76 -4.30
CA LYS A 354 -6.87 -8.46 -2.91
C LYS A 354 -7.98 -9.33 -2.36
N ASN A 355 -8.80 -9.91 -3.23
CA ASN A 355 -9.89 -10.80 -2.86
C ASN A 355 -9.49 -12.29 -2.88
N ASP A 356 -8.21 -12.60 -3.07
CA ASP A 356 -7.74 -13.99 -3.04
C ASP A 356 -7.88 -14.57 -1.62
N LEU A 357 -8.31 -15.84 -1.54
CA LEU A 357 -8.52 -16.56 -0.28
C LEU A 357 -7.28 -16.53 0.62
N TYR A 358 -6.10 -16.63 0.00
CA TYR A 358 -4.82 -16.65 0.70
C TYR A 358 -4.12 -15.29 0.68
N TYR A 359 -4.79 -14.21 0.26
CA TYR A 359 -4.15 -12.89 0.17
C TYR A 359 -3.51 -12.48 1.49
N ASN A 360 -4.21 -12.70 2.61
CA ASN A 360 -3.69 -12.39 3.93
C ASN A 360 -2.51 -13.29 4.29
N ASP A 361 -2.61 -14.60 4.09
CA ASP A 361 -1.52 -15.55 4.43
C ASP A 361 -0.26 -15.31 3.59
N ILE A 362 -0.41 -14.90 2.33
CA ILE A 362 0.71 -14.58 1.44
C ILE A 362 1.27 -13.19 1.77
N ALA A 363 0.41 -12.21 2.08
CA ALA A 363 0.86 -10.95 2.66
C ALA A 363 1.61 -11.19 3.98
N LYS A 364 1.23 -12.23 4.76
CA LYS A 364 1.89 -12.63 6.00
C LYS A 364 3.33 -13.10 5.78
N THR A 365 3.66 -13.64 4.62
CA THR A 365 5.01 -14.16 4.31
C THR A 365 5.97 -13.12 3.71
N GLY A 366 5.51 -11.88 3.46
CA GLY A 366 6.33 -10.86 2.79
C GLY A 366 6.50 -11.07 1.28
N LEU A 367 5.97 -12.15 0.70
CA LEU A 367 6.00 -12.41 -0.74
C LEU A 367 5.30 -11.33 -1.58
N ASN A 368 4.33 -10.62 -0.99
CA ASN A 368 3.71 -9.46 -1.64
C ASN A 368 4.61 -8.22 -1.70
N GLU A 369 5.62 -8.08 -0.82
CA GLU A 369 6.50 -6.91 -0.78
C GLU A 369 7.57 -6.94 -1.91
N VAL A 370 7.85 -8.11 -2.48
CA VAL A 370 8.80 -8.27 -3.60
C VAL A 370 8.27 -7.66 -4.91
N HIS A 371 6.95 -7.49 -5.06
CA HIS A 371 6.32 -7.22 -6.35
C HIS A 371 5.81 -5.78 -6.56
N GLU A 372 5.90 -4.90 -5.55
CA GLU A 372 5.61 -3.47 -5.74
C GLU A 372 6.65 -2.78 -6.65
N GLY A 373 7.87 -3.35 -6.79
CA GLY A 373 8.96 -2.78 -7.62
C GLY A 373 9.63 -3.75 -8.61
N ASN A 374 9.92 -4.99 -8.24
CA ASN A 374 10.82 -5.85 -9.01
C ASN A 374 10.11 -7.13 -9.51
N CYS A 375 9.64 -7.08 -10.77
CA CYS A 375 9.25 -8.30 -11.50
C CYS A 375 10.45 -8.97 -12.20
N LEU A 376 11.65 -8.43 -12.05
CA LEU A 376 12.85 -8.81 -12.79
C LEU A 376 13.83 -9.68 -11.97
N ASP A 377 13.63 -9.84 -10.66
CA ASP A 377 14.67 -10.44 -9.79
C ASP A 377 14.54 -11.97 -9.57
N GLN A 378 13.67 -12.66 -10.31
CA GLN A 378 13.50 -14.12 -10.18
C GLN A 378 13.78 -14.92 -11.46
N TRP A 379 14.64 -14.40 -12.35
CA TRP A 379 15.09 -15.13 -13.54
C TRP A 379 16.57 -14.94 -13.80
#